data_AF-A0A1C6IIU9-F1
#
_entry.id   AF-A0A1C6IIU9-F1
#
_cell.length_a   1.000
_cell.length_b   1.000
_cell.length_c   1.000
_cell.angle_alpha   90.00
_cell.angle_beta   90.00
_cell.angle_gamma   90.00
#
_symmetry.space_group_name_H-M   'P 1'
#
loop_
_entity.id
_entity.type
_entity.pdbx_description
1 polymer ?
#
loop_
_entity_poly.entity_id
_entity_poly.type
_entity_poly.pdbx_seq_one_letter_code
_entity_poly.pdbx_strand_id
1 'polypeptide(L)'
;MGFSLDISVPVLTVFFQGLISFFSPCVLPLIPLYIGYLSGGTGSRGEDGRIYYKRSKVMLHTLCFVIGVSFAFFLLGLGFSAMGGFFKNNQLMFARVGGILVVMFGLYQLGFFGSSSLLGRERRLPFKLDTLAMSPFTALVMGFTFSFAWTPCVGPALASVLLMAASASTQAMGFVLIGVYTAGFVLPFLAVGLFTTSLLDFFKNHMNVVKYTVRIGGILMVFMGILMFTGKMNSVTGYLSRISPSGGSGYSAGVVSGDETKEETKEETKDGMESSGETAESGSASGAEEPGSGENAAKESGPNESGSEQNASGETEPAPMPAIDFTLKDQYGNTHTLSDYKGKTVFLNFWATWCPPCRAEMPDIQKLYDTYDTEGDDALIVLGIAAPNMGSEQSEEGIKKFLEDNGYTYPVVMDTTGEIFNAYGIFSFPTTFMIDRDGNVFGYASGQLSEDMMKSIIDQTMAGKRK
;
A
#
# COMPACT_ATOMS: atom_id res chain seq x y z
N MET A 1 -5.50 -1.16 25.95
CA MET A 1 -4.71 -0.53 24.84
C MET A 1 -5.14 -1.13 23.50
N GLY A 2 -5.19 -0.35 22.40
CA GLY A 2 -5.05 -0.88 21.04
C GLY A 2 -6.28 -0.85 20.12
N PHE A 3 -6.35 0.16 19.25
CA PHE A 3 -6.73 -0.05 17.84
C PHE A 3 -5.43 -0.03 17.02
N SER A 4 -4.79 -1.20 16.90
CA SER A 4 -3.45 -1.32 16.32
C SER A 4 -3.18 -2.69 15.69
N LEU A 5 -4.12 -3.17 14.87
CA LEU A 5 -3.90 -4.32 13.98
C LEU A 5 -2.97 -3.97 12.81
N ASP A 6 -2.93 -2.71 12.39
CA ASP A 6 -2.11 -2.12 11.32
C ASP A 6 -0.59 -2.02 11.58
N ILE A 7 -0.06 -2.80 12.52
CA ILE A 7 1.39 -2.97 12.68
C ILE A 7 1.76 -4.42 12.42
N SER A 8 1.14 -5.36 13.15
CA SER A 8 1.38 -6.79 12.97
C SER A 8 0.94 -7.30 11.59
N VAL A 9 -0.18 -6.79 11.04
CA VAL A 9 -0.64 -7.21 9.72
C VAL A 9 0.26 -6.66 8.59
N PRO A 10 0.57 -5.35 8.49
CA PRO A 10 1.48 -4.84 7.47
C PRO A 10 2.92 -5.37 7.56
N VAL A 11 3.48 -5.54 8.77
CA VAL A 11 4.81 -6.16 8.92
C VAL A 11 4.82 -7.59 8.36
N LEU A 12 3.78 -8.38 8.63
CA LEU A 12 3.69 -9.75 8.15
C LEU A 12 3.42 -9.83 6.62
N THR A 13 2.54 -8.99 6.08
CA THR A 13 2.27 -8.96 4.63
C THR A 13 3.47 -8.45 3.85
N VAL A 14 4.17 -7.41 4.31
CA VAL A 14 5.40 -6.90 3.67
C VAL A 14 6.53 -7.93 3.70
N PHE A 15 6.66 -8.70 4.79
CA PHE A 15 7.60 -9.82 4.85
C PHE A 15 7.27 -10.92 3.82
N PHE A 16 6.00 -11.35 3.74
CA PHE A 16 5.55 -12.31 2.75
C PHE A 16 5.65 -11.77 1.31
N GLN A 17 5.43 -10.48 1.08
CA GLN A 17 5.62 -9.81 -0.21
C GLN A 17 7.10 -9.84 -0.65
N GLY A 18 8.03 -9.64 0.28
CA GLY A 18 9.48 -9.84 0.04
C GLY A 18 9.82 -11.29 -0.33
N LEU A 19 9.23 -12.26 0.38
CA LEU A 19 9.40 -13.69 0.11
C LEU A 19 8.82 -14.10 -1.27
N ILE A 20 7.61 -13.63 -1.61
CA ILE A 20 6.95 -13.89 -2.90
C ILE A 20 7.72 -13.21 -4.04
N SER A 21 8.32 -12.03 -3.81
CA SER A 21 9.16 -11.33 -4.79
C SER A 21 10.36 -12.18 -5.24
N PHE A 22 10.91 -13.05 -4.38
CA PHE A 22 11.98 -14.00 -4.76
C PHE A 22 11.50 -15.07 -5.77
N PHE A 23 10.24 -15.48 -5.70
CA PHE A 23 9.63 -16.43 -6.65
C PHE A 23 9.10 -15.75 -7.92
N SER A 24 9.25 -14.42 -8.04
CA SER A 24 8.84 -13.67 -9.22
C SER A 24 9.53 -14.20 -10.49
N PRO A 25 8.82 -14.29 -11.64
CA PRO A 25 9.36 -14.78 -12.91
C PRO A 25 10.62 -14.06 -13.39
N CYS A 26 10.91 -12.84 -12.94
CA CYS A 26 12.14 -12.12 -13.29
C CYS A 26 13.37 -12.53 -12.46
N VAL A 27 13.20 -13.13 -11.28
CA VAL A 27 14.31 -13.54 -10.40
C VAL A 27 14.79 -14.96 -10.73
N LEU A 28 13.85 -15.88 -10.95
CA LEU A 28 14.11 -17.30 -11.20
C LEU A 28 15.14 -17.59 -12.32
N PRO A 29 15.15 -16.89 -13.48
CA PRO A 29 16.12 -17.13 -14.55
C PRO A 29 17.55 -16.69 -14.21
N LEU A 30 17.73 -15.84 -13.19
CA LEU A 30 19.03 -15.29 -12.79
C LEU A 30 19.73 -16.13 -11.71
N ILE A 31 18.98 -16.95 -10.96
CA ILE A 31 19.52 -17.84 -9.91
C ILE A 31 20.65 -18.76 -10.43
N PRO A 32 20.58 -19.40 -11.62
CA PRO A 32 21.68 -20.24 -12.13
C PRO A 32 22.95 -19.46 -12.48
N LEU A 33 22.82 -18.21 -12.92
CA LEU A 33 23.96 -17.33 -13.20
C LEU A 33 24.65 -16.92 -11.89
N TYR A 34 23.86 -16.51 -10.89
CA TYR A 34 24.33 -16.19 -9.54
C TYR A 34 25.06 -17.39 -8.89
N ILE A 35 24.47 -18.59 -8.94
CA ILE A 35 25.09 -19.81 -8.40
C ILE A 35 26.38 -20.17 -9.16
N GLY A 36 26.41 -20.02 -10.49
CA GLY A 36 27.62 -20.22 -11.30
C GLY A 36 28.76 -19.29 -10.90
N TYR A 37 28.46 -18.01 -10.64
CA TYR A 37 29.42 -17.03 -10.16
C TYR A 37 29.92 -17.35 -8.73
N LEU A 38 29.00 -17.63 -7.80
CA LEU A 38 29.30 -17.91 -6.40
C LEU A 38 30.12 -19.21 -6.22
N SER A 39 29.82 -20.23 -7.02
CA SER A 39 30.56 -21.51 -7.07
C SER A 39 31.96 -21.34 -7.67
N GLY A 40 32.08 -20.55 -8.75
CA GLY A 40 33.35 -20.33 -9.45
C GLY A 40 34.46 -19.76 -8.57
N GLY A 41 34.13 -18.84 -7.66
CA GLY A 41 35.12 -18.20 -6.77
C GLY A 41 35.43 -18.93 -5.45
N THR A 42 34.75 -20.04 -5.12
CA THR A 42 34.81 -20.63 -3.77
C THR A 42 35.19 -22.12 -3.70
N GLY A 43 35.23 -22.81 -4.84
CA GLY A 43 35.56 -24.24 -4.90
C GLY A 43 37.06 -24.54 -4.81
N SER A 44 37.58 -24.79 -3.61
CA SER A 44 38.95 -25.31 -3.44
C SER A 44 38.99 -26.79 -3.82
N ARG A 45 39.70 -27.14 -4.89
CA ARG A 45 39.89 -28.53 -5.35
C ARG A 45 40.96 -29.21 -4.50
N GLY A 46 40.56 -30.17 -3.65
CA GLY A 46 41.50 -31.06 -2.97
C GLY A 46 42.06 -32.13 -3.91
N GLU A 47 43.15 -32.79 -3.51
CA GLU A 47 43.79 -33.87 -4.30
C GLU A 47 42.83 -35.04 -4.57
N ASP A 48 41.92 -35.35 -3.64
CA ASP A 48 40.88 -36.39 -3.78
C ASP A 48 39.74 -36.04 -4.78
N GLY A 49 39.87 -34.95 -5.53
CA GLY A 49 38.92 -34.53 -6.57
C GLY A 49 37.57 -33.99 -6.07
N ARG A 50 37.26 -34.08 -4.77
CA ARG A 50 36.08 -33.47 -4.15
C ARG A 50 36.33 -31.98 -3.86
N ILE A 51 35.30 -31.15 -4.05
CA ILE A 51 35.38 -29.70 -3.87
C ILE A 51 35.05 -29.35 -2.42
N TYR A 52 35.99 -28.71 -1.71
CA TYR A 52 35.81 -28.31 -0.31
C TYR A 52 35.59 -26.80 -0.19
N TYR A 53 34.37 -26.43 0.20
CA TYR A 53 33.96 -25.03 0.39
C TYR A 53 34.15 -24.60 1.86
N LYS A 54 35.07 -23.65 2.12
CA LYS A 54 35.26 -23.10 3.48
C LYS A 54 34.08 -22.21 3.86
N ARG A 55 33.18 -22.73 4.73
CA ARG A 55 31.92 -22.06 5.16
C ARG A 55 32.09 -20.58 5.56
N SER A 56 33.16 -20.25 6.31
CA SER A 56 33.47 -18.87 6.70
C SER A 56 33.64 -17.90 5.51
N LYS A 57 34.26 -18.35 4.41
CA LYS A 57 34.45 -17.52 3.22
C LYS A 57 33.13 -17.30 2.46
N VAL A 58 32.30 -18.34 2.37
CA VAL A 58 30.93 -18.23 1.80
C VAL A 58 30.10 -17.24 2.62
N MET A 59 30.10 -17.36 3.96
CA MET A 59 29.37 -16.47 4.86
C MET A 59 29.82 -15.00 4.72
N LEU A 60 31.12 -14.74 4.57
CA LEU A 60 31.64 -13.39 4.33
C LEU A 60 31.17 -12.80 2.99
N HIS A 61 31.19 -13.59 1.91
CA HIS A 61 30.68 -13.13 0.62
C HIS A 61 29.16 -12.86 0.66
N THR A 62 28.38 -13.72 1.34
CA THR A 62 26.93 -13.47 1.53
C THR A 62 26.68 -12.21 2.35
N LEU A 63 27.45 -11.95 3.41
CA LEU A 63 27.33 -10.73 4.21
C LEU A 63 27.59 -9.46 3.36
N CYS A 64 28.65 -9.48 2.53
CA CYS A 64 28.96 -8.36 1.64
C CYS A 64 27.89 -8.15 0.55
N PHE A 65 27.29 -9.23 0.05
CA PHE A 65 26.16 -9.16 -0.89
C PHE A 65 24.91 -8.54 -0.23
N VAL A 66 24.56 -8.98 0.97
CA VAL A 66 23.43 -8.43 1.75
C VAL A 66 23.63 -6.93 2.01
N ILE A 67 24.82 -6.52 2.46
CA ILE A 67 25.16 -5.10 2.65
C ILE A 67 24.99 -4.30 1.35
N GLY A 68 25.44 -4.84 0.21
CA GLY A 68 25.27 -4.18 -1.09
C GLY A 68 23.80 -4.02 -1.51
N VAL A 69 22.96 -5.03 -1.25
CA VAL A 69 21.52 -4.97 -1.54
C VAL A 69 20.79 -4.01 -0.59
N SER A 70 21.06 -4.05 0.72
CA SER A 70 20.50 -3.10 1.69
C SER A 70 20.90 -1.65 1.38
N PHE A 71 22.16 -1.41 0.97
CA PHE A 71 22.62 -0.10 0.54
C PHE A 71 21.93 0.39 -0.74
N ALA A 72 21.69 -0.50 -1.71
CA ALA A 72 20.93 -0.19 -2.92
C ALA A 72 19.48 0.19 -2.61
N PHE A 73 18.79 -0.56 -1.74
CA PHE A 73 17.43 -0.22 -1.29
C PHE A 73 17.37 1.09 -0.52
N PHE A 74 18.36 1.39 0.33
CA PHE A 74 18.45 2.65 1.06
C PHE A 74 18.65 3.85 0.12
N LEU A 75 19.54 3.72 -0.88
CA LEU A 75 19.73 4.73 -1.94
C LEU A 75 18.46 4.93 -2.79
N LEU A 76 17.75 3.85 -3.13
CA LEU A 76 16.49 3.93 -3.88
C LEU A 76 15.39 4.62 -3.06
N GLY A 77 15.25 4.30 -1.78
CA GLY A 77 14.28 4.94 -0.88
C GLY A 77 14.51 6.46 -0.76
N LEU A 78 15.74 6.87 -0.41
CA LEU A 78 16.11 8.29 -0.33
C LEU A 78 15.98 9.00 -1.69
N GLY A 79 16.38 8.34 -2.77
CA GLY A 79 16.26 8.86 -4.13
C GLY A 79 14.81 9.06 -4.57
N PHE A 80 13.90 8.18 -4.16
CA PHE A 80 12.47 8.29 -4.48
C PHE A 80 11.83 9.48 -3.76
N SER A 81 12.12 9.67 -2.47
CA SER A 81 11.68 10.84 -1.70
C SER A 81 12.20 12.17 -2.29
N ALA A 82 13.43 12.19 -2.81
CA ALA A 82 14.03 13.38 -3.41
C ALA A 82 13.57 13.67 -4.86
N MET A 83 13.16 12.64 -5.63
CA MET A 83 12.89 12.76 -7.07
C MET A 83 11.44 12.47 -7.49
N GLY A 84 10.52 12.15 -6.57
CA GLY A 84 9.17 11.68 -6.87
C GLY A 84 8.38 12.57 -7.86
N GLY A 85 8.51 13.90 -7.75
CA GLY A 85 7.87 14.84 -8.69
C GLY A 85 8.41 14.73 -10.13
N PHE A 86 9.72 14.54 -10.30
CA PHE A 86 10.33 14.31 -11.62
C PHE A 86 9.94 12.94 -12.19
N PHE A 87 9.72 11.95 -11.31
CA PHE A 87 9.34 10.60 -11.71
C PHE A 87 7.96 10.57 -12.38
N LYS A 88 6.95 11.25 -11.82
CA LYS A 88 5.59 11.31 -12.41
C LYS A 88 5.60 11.72 -13.89
N ASN A 89 6.32 12.79 -14.24
CA ASN A 89 6.36 13.33 -15.61
C ASN A 89 7.24 12.51 -16.59
N ASN A 90 8.01 11.52 -16.09
CA ASN A 90 8.96 10.74 -16.90
C ASN A 90 8.74 9.22 -16.81
N GLN A 91 7.76 8.74 -16.04
CA GLN A 91 7.55 7.32 -15.73
C GLN A 91 7.44 6.44 -16.98
N LEU A 92 6.77 6.92 -18.03
CA LEU A 92 6.60 6.21 -19.30
C LEU A 92 7.94 6.00 -20.03
N MET A 93 8.88 6.95 -19.93
CA MET A 93 10.21 6.84 -20.54
C MET A 93 11.09 5.86 -19.77
N PHE A 94 11.07 5.91 -18.44
CA PHE A 94 11.75 4.91 -17.61
C PHE A 94 11.22 3.50 -17.84
N ALA A 95 9.91 3.31 -17.95
CA ALA A 95 9.28 2.02 -18.26
C ALA A 95 9.73 1.49 -19.64
N ARG A 96 9.71 2.33 -20.69
CA ARG A 96 10.17 1.93 -22.04
C ARG A 96 11.65 1.57 -22.07
N VAL A 97 12.52 2.37 -21.46
CA VAL A 97 13.98 2.10 -21.40
C VAL A 97 14.27 0.82 -20.61
N GLY A 98 13.61 0.62 -19.45
CA GLY A 98 13.70 -0.62 -18.69
C GLY A 98 13.22 -1.84 -19.46
N GLY A 99 12.12 -1.71 -20.20
CA GLY A 99 11.57 -2.78 -21.05
C GLY A 99 12.53 -3.22 -22.15
N ILE A 100 13.16 -2.26 -22.85
CA ILE A 100 14.19 -2.54 -23.87
C ILE A 100 15.37 -3.32 -23.26
N LEU A 101 15.83 -2.90 -22.07
CA LEU A 101 16.95 -3.54 -21.38
C LEU A 101 16.60 -4.98 -20.94
N VAL A 102 15.41 -5.20 -20.38
CA VAL A 102 14.91 -6.54 -20.01
C VAL A 102 14.76 -7.44 -21.24
N VAL A 103 14.22 -6.94 -22.35
CA VAL A 103 14.12 -7.69 -23.61
C VAL A 103 15.51 -8.05 -24.16
N MET A 104 16.46 -7.11 -24.16
CA MET A 104 17.84 -7.37 -24.57
C MET A 104 18.49 -8.47 -23.71
N PHE A 105 18.33 -8.42 -22.39
CA PHE A 105 18.86 -9.42 -21.48
C PHE A 105 18.20 -10.80 -21.66
N GLY A 106 16.88 -10.83 -21.84
CA GLY A 106 16.13 -12.05 -22.13
C GLY A 106 16.55 -12.70 -23.46
N LEU A 107 16.76 -11.91 -24.52
CA LEU A 107 17.27 -12.40 -25.81
C LEU A 107 18.71 -12.93 -25.73
N TYR A 108 19.55 -12.29 -24.90
CA TYR A 108 20.89 -12.78 -24.60
C TYR A 108 20.84 -14.13 -23.85
N GLN A 109 19.99 -14.25 -22.83
CA GLN A 109 19.83 -15.48 -22.04
C GLN A 109 19.15 -16.61 -22.84
N LEU A 110 18.29 -16.29 -23.81
CA LEU A 110 17.78 -17.22 -24.82
C LEU A 110 18.85 -17.68 -25.82
N GLY A 111 20.06 -17.13 -25.77
CA GLY A 111 21.16 -17.54 -26.63
C GLY A 111 20.87 -17.33 -28.11
N PHE A 112 20.13 -16.26 -28.48
CA PHE A 112 19.89 -15.91 -29.89
C PHE A 112 21.23 -15.69 -30.63
N PHE A 113 22.20 -15.05 -29.98
CA PHE A 113 23.59 -14.97 -30.44
C PHE A 113 24.38 -16.29 -30.31
N GLY A 114 23.97 -17.17 -29.39
CA GLY A 114 24.65 -18.43 -29.05
C GLY A 114 24.39 -19.61 -29.98
N SER A 115 23.44 -19.51 -30.93
CA SER A 115 23.26 -20.53 -31.98
C SER A 115 24.25 -20.38 -33.15
N SER A 116 25.03 -19.29 -33.17
CA SER A 116 26.10 -19.13 -34.16
C SER A 116 27.34 -19.93 -33.74
N SER A 117 27.62 -21.03 -34.46
CA SER A 117 28.81 -21.90 -34.27
C SER A 117 30.15 -21.14 -34.37
N LEU A 118 30.11 -19.91 -34.92
CA LEU A 118 31.21 -18.98 -35.04
C LEU A 118 31.77 -18.47 -33.69
N LEU A 119 30.93 -18.26 -32.68
CA LEU A 119 31.40 -17.77 -31.36
C LEU A 119 31.79 -18.89 -30.38
N GLY A 120 31.60 -20.16 -30.78
CA GLY A 120 32.20 -21.31 -30.09
C GLY A 120 33.71 -21.47 -30.35
N ARG A 121 34.26 -20.73 -31.32
CA ARG A 121 35.64 -20.87 -31.77
C ARG A 121 36.58 -19.83 -31.16
N GLU A 122 37.23 -20.24 -30.07
CA GLU A 122 38.60 -19.83 -29.70
C GLU A 122 38.89 -18.32 -29.57
N ARG A 123 38.22 -17.65 -28.62
CA ARG A 123 38.90 -16.68 -27.75
C ARG A 123 38.58 -16.91 -26.28
N ARG A 124 39.14 -18.00 -25.72
CA ARG A 124 39.49 -18.02 -24.29
C ARG A 124 40.61 -17.00 -24.07
N LEU A 125 40.26 -15.74 -23.91
CA LEU A 125 41.22 -14.71 -23.51
C LEU A 125 41.81 -15.12 -22.15
N PRO A 126 43.14 -15.23 -22.01
CA PRO A 126 43.79 -15.64 -20.75
C PRO A 126 43.83 -14.47 -19.75
N PHE A 127 42.70 -13.79 -19.57
CA PHE A 127 42.54 -12.83 -18.49
C PHE A 127 42.62 -13.57 -17.16
N LYS A 128 43.63 -13.23 -16.36
CA LYS A 128 43.75 -13.63 -14.94
C LYS A 128 42.70 -12.86 -14.11
N LEU A 129 41.43 -13.05 -14.42
CA LEU A 129 40.29 -12.45 -13.72
C LEU A 129 39.82 -13.30 -12.53
N ASP A 130 40.37 -14.51 -12.33
CA ASP A 130 40.16 -15.33 -11.12
C ASP A 130 40.42 -14.55 -9.82
N THR A 131 41.43 -13.68 -9.79
CA THR A 131 41.73 -12.81 -8.64
C THR A 131 40.74 -11.65 -8.49
N LEU A 132 40.09 -11.21 -9.56
CA LEU A 132 39.03 -10.18 -9.51
C LEU A 132 37.70 -10.77 -9.05
N ALA A 133 37.36 -11.96 -9.54
CA ALA A 133 36.17 -12.73 -9.18
C ALA A 133 36.14 -13.16 -7.69
N MET A 134 37.27 -13.04 -6.98
CA MET A 134 37.40 -13.38 -5.56
C MET A 134 37.27 -12.16 -4.62
N SER A 135 37.05 -10.95 -5.14
CA SER A 135 36.98 -9.74 -4.31
C SER A 135 35.59 -9.52 -3.68
N PRO A 136 35.49 -9.08 -2.40
CA PRO A 136 34.20 -8.66 -1.82
C PRO A 136 33.53 -7.51 -2.59
N PHE A 137 34.35 -6.67 -3.24
CA PHE A 137 33.90 -5.56 -4.08
C PHE A 137 33.06 -6.02 -5.28
N THR A 138 33.44 -7.10 -5.98
CA THR A 138 32.60 -7.60 -7.08
C THR A 138 31.28 -8.19 -6.60
N ALA A 139 31.22 -8.80 -5.40
CA ALA A 139 29.96 -9.25 -4.80
C ALA A 139 29.02 -8.06 -4.49
N LEU A 140 29.57 -6.95 -3.98
CA LEU A 140 28.83 -5.71 -3.72
C LEU A 140 28.33 -5.06 -5.04
N VAL A 141 29.20 -4.92 -6.03
CA VAL A 141 28.84 -4.36 -7.36
C VAL A 141 27.80 -5.23 -8.08
N MET A 142 27.89 -6.55 -7.97
CA MET A 142 26.85 -7.45 -8.51
C MET A 142 25.52 -7.28 -7.78
N GLY A 143 25.49 -7.19 -6.44
CA GLY A 143 24.26 -6.93 -5.68
C GLY A 143 23.60 -5.59 -6.04
N PHE A 144 24.41 -4.54 -6.21
CA PHE A 144 23.95 -3.23 -6.69
C PHE A 144 23.37 -3.31 -8.11
N THR A 145 24.10 -3.91 -9.07
CA THR A 145 23.66 -4.06 -10.47
C THR A 145 22.37 -4.89 -10.58
N PHE A 146 22.27 -5.96 -9.80
CA PHE A 146 21.11 -6.84 -9.73
C PHE A 146 19.86 -6.11 -9.18
N SER A 147 20.06 -5.12 -8.29
CA SER A 147 18.98 -4.27 -7.78
C SER A 147 18.34 -3.40 -8.88
N PHE A 148 19.15 -2.82 -9.77
CA PHE A 148 18.62 -2.11 -10.95
C PHE A 148 17.95 -3.07 -11.95
N ALA A 149 18.48 -4.28 -12.12
CA ALA A 149 17.94 -5.27 -13.05
C ALA A 149 16.52 -5.78 -12.67
N TRP A 150 16.21 -5.94 -11.39
CA TRP A 150 14.85 -6.34 -10.96
C TRP A 150 13.85 -5.18 -10.88
N THR A 151 14.33 -3.93 -10.79
CA THR A 151 13.49 -2.74 -10.59
C THR A 151 12.30 -2.61 -11.56
N PRO A 152 12.39 -2.90 -12.88
CA PRO A 152 11.21 -2.88 -13.74
C PRO A 152 10.11 -3.90 -13.38
N CYS A 153 10.47 -5.10 -12.88
CA CYS A 153 9.48 -6.12 -12.53
C CYS A 153 8.92 -5.97 -11.11
N VAL A 154 9.75 -5.52 -10.16
CA VAL A 154 9.38 -5.38 -8.74
C VAL A 154 8.94 -3.95 -8.40
N GLY A 155 9.16 -2.99 -9.31
CA GLY A 155 8.85 -1.57 -9.15
C GLY A 155 7.45 -1.26 -8.63
N PRO A 156 6.36 -1.83 -9.17
CA PRO A 156 5.01 -1.63 -8.63
C PRO A 156 4.85 -2.10 -7.18
N ALA A 157 5.50 -3.21 -6.83
CA ALA A 157 5.48 -3.79 -5.48
C ALA A 157 6.38 -3.02 -4.50
N LEU A 158 7.45 -2.37 -4.98
CA LEU A 158 8.25 -1.45 -4.18
C LEU A 158 7.52 -0.11 -4.00
N ALA A 159 6.82 0.37 -5.03
CA ALA A 159 6.04 1.60 -4.97
C ALA A 159 4.90 1.51 -3.95
N SER A 160 4.19 0.36 -3.83
CA SER A 160 3.17 0.19 -2.80
C SER A 160 3.74 0.19 -1.38
N VAL A 161 4.88 -0.48 -1.15
CA VAL A 161 5.57 -0.47 0.15
C VAL A 161 6.15 0.91 0.48
N LEU A 162 6.70 1.64 -0.50
CA LEU A 162 7.19 3.00 -0.31
C LEU A 162 6.05 4.00 -0.04
N LEU A 163 4.88 3.82 -0.68
CA LEU A 163 3.69 4.63 -0.42
C LEU A 163 3.16 4.39 1.00
N MET A 164 3.06 3.12 1.41
CA MET A 164 2.65 2.71 2.76
C MET A 164 3.66 3.16 3.85
N ALA A 165 4.94 3.19 3.52
CA ALA A 165 5.99 3.75 4.37
C ALA A 165 5.98 5.29 4.42
N ALA A 166 5.42 5.96 3.40
CA ALA A 166 5.27 7.42 3.36
C ALA A 166 3.99 7.91 4.05
N SER A 167 2.94 7.09 4.11
CA SER A 167 1.73 7.35 4.92
C SER A 167 1.90 7.03 6.40
N ALA A 168 3.02 6.42 6.81
CA ALA A 168 3.32 6.17 8.21
C ALA A 168 3.70 7.47 8.94
N SER A 169 3.03 7.76 10.06
CA SER A 169 3.15 9.02 10.82
C SER A 169 4.53 9.30 11.43
N THR A 170 5.48 8.36 11.34
CA THR A 170 6.87 8.55 11.77
C THR A 170 7.87 8.03 10.74
N GLN A 171 8.92 8.81 10.46
CA GLN A 171 10.01 8.40 9.56
C GLN A 171 10.66 7.08 10.00
N ALA A 172 10.72 6.81 11.31
CA ALA A 172 11.24 5.58 11.87
C ALA A 172 10.46 4.33 11.41
N MET A 173 9.11 4.39 11.37
CA MET A 173 8.28 3.27 10.90
C MET A 173 8.54 2.96 9.42
N GLY A 174 8.72 3.99 8.57
CA GLY A 174 9.06 3.80 7.16
C GLY A 174 10.38 3.03 6.96
N PHE A 175 11.42 3.36 7.73
CA PHE A 175 12.68 2.61 7.72
C PHE A 175 12.53 1.17 8.24
N VAL A 176 11.69 0.94 9.26
CA VAL A 176 11.42 -0.42 9.78
C VAL A 176 10.69 -1.27 8.74
N LEU A 177 9.68 -0.74 8.04
CA LEU A 177 8.95 -1.44 6.97
C LEU A 177 9.89 -1.87 5.83
N ILE A 178 10.79 -0.98 5.39
CA ILE A 178 11.81 -1.30 4.38
C ILE A 178 12.82 -2.35 4.92
N GLY A 179 13.17 -2.27 6.21
CA GLY A 179 13.98 -3.29 6.89
C GLY A 179 13.34 -4.68 6.88
N VAL A 180 12.04 -4.76 7.17
CA VAL A 180 11.26 -6.01 7.14
C VAL A 180 11.17 -6.59 5.72
N TYR A 181 10.88 -5.75 4.72
CA TYR A 181 10.86 -6.17 3.31
C TYR A 181 12.22 -6.77 2.87
N THR A 182 13.31 -6.06 3.16
CA THR A 182 14.65 -6.51 2.79
C THR A 182 15.08 -7.77 3.55
N ALA A 183 14.69 -7.93 4.82
CA ALA A 183 14.90 -9.18 5.56
C ALA A 183 14.16 -10.37 4.91
N GLY A 184 12.89 -10.18 4.50
CA GLY A 184 12.11 -11.20 3.80
C GLY A 184 12.71 -11.64 2.47
N PHE A 185 13.29 -10.70 1.70
CA PHE A 185 13.99 -11.00 0.45
C PHE A 185 15.38 -11.64 0.65
N VAL A 186 16.10 -11.25 1.71
CA VAL A 186 17.45 -11.77 2.01
C VAL A 186 17.43 -13.21 2.52
N LEU A 187 16.39 -13.62 3.24
CA LEU A 187 16.33 -14.95 3.88
C LEU A 187 16.41 -16.11 2.84
N PRO A 188 15.67 -16.10 1.71
CA PRO A 188 15.87 -17.07 0.61
C PRO A 188 17.29 -17.07 0.04
N PHE A 189 17.91 -15.90 -0.17
CA PHE A 189 19.28 -15.81 -0.69
C PHE A 189 20.31 -16.39 0.29
N LEU A 190 20.13 -16.17 1.59
CA LEU A 190 20.96 -16.75 2.64
C LEU A 190 20.79 -18.28 2.68
N ALA A 191 19.57 -18.80 2.55
CA ALA A 191 19.30 -20.23 2.48
C ALA A 191 19.95 -20.89 1.25
N VAL A 192 19.82 -20.29 0.06
CA VAL A 192 20.52 -20.75 -1.17
C VAL A 192 22.04 -20.72 -0.98
N GLY A 193 22.59 -19.69 -0.35
CA GLY A 193 24.02 -19.61 -0.02
C GLY A 193 24.50 -20.72 0.91
N LEU A 194 23.71 -21.07 1.93
CA LEU A 194 24.04 -22.15 2.87
C LEU A 194 23.92 -23.55 2.23
N PHE A 195 22.93 -23.78 1.36
CA PHE A 195 22.68 -25.05 0.69
C PHE A 195 23.27 -25.16 -0.72
N THR A 196 24.16 -24.23 -1.11
CA THR A 196 24.74 -24.14 -2.47
C THR A 196 25.34 -25.47 -2.95
N THR A 197 26.00 -26.25 -2.09
CA THR A 197 26.57 -27.56 -2.49
C THR A 197 25.50 -28.57 -2.89
N SER A 198 24.42 -28.68 -2.12
CA SER A 198 23.32 -29.62 -2.38
C SER A 198 22.52 -29.20 -3.62
N LEU A 199 22.29 -27.89 -3.80
CA LEU A 199 21.66 -27.32 -5.00
C LEU A 199 22.51 -27.56 -6.26
N LEU A 200 23.83 -27.39 -6.19
CA LEU A 200 24.74 -27.66 -7.30
C LEU A 200 24.71 -29.12 -7.75
N ASP A 201 24.74 -30.07 -6.83
CA ASP A 201 24.73 -31.50 -7.19
C ASP A 201 23.34 -31.97 -7.68
N PHE A 202 22.25 -31.40 -7.15
CA PHE A 202 20.91 -31.58 -7.72
C PHE A 202 20.82 -31.04 -9.16
N PHE A 203 21.34 -29.83 -9.41
CA PHE A 203 21.38 -29.24 -10.75
C PHE A 203 22.29 -29.99 -11.74
N LYS A 204 23.38 -30.62 -11.29
CA LYS A 204 24.18 -31.53 -12.14
C LYS A 204 23.38 -32.76 -12.57
N ASN A 205 22.71 -33.42 -11.63
CA ASN A 205 21.88 -34.60 -11.93
C ASN A 205 20.66 -34.26 -12.82
N HIS A 206 20.16 -33.03 -12.79
CA HIS A 206 18.98 -32.60 -13.55
C HIS A 206 19.28 -31.46 -14.55
N MET A 207 20.50 -31.43 -15.10
CA MET A 207 21.00 -30.36 -15.96
C MET A 207 20.13 -30.08 -17.20
N ASN A 208 19.44 -31.11 -17.74
CA ASN A 208 18.47 -30.93 -18.83
C ASN A 208 17.20 -30.18 -18.37
N VAL A 209 16.71 -30.45 -17.15
CA VAL A 209 15.56 -29.73 -16.57
C VAL A 209 15.94 -28.28 -16.31
N VAL A 210 17.11 -28.02 -15.71
CA VAL A 210 17.62 -26.66 -15.47
C VAL A 210 17.71 -25.87 -16.78
N LYS A 211 18.22 -26.48 -17.85
CA LYS A 211 18.29 -25.87 -19.19
C LYS A 211 16.89 -25.54 -19.75
N TYR A 212 15.89 -26.38 -19.50
CA TYR A 212 14.51 -26.15 -19.92
C TYR A 212 13.83 -25.04 -19.11
N THR A 213 14.01 -25.02 -17.78
CA THR A 213 13.53 -23.96 -16.89
C THR A 213 14.12 -22.59 -17.27
N VAL A 214 15.42 -22.51 -17.56
CA VAL A 214 16.04 -21.26 -18.04
C VAL A 214 15.53 -20.87 -19.43
N ARG A 215 15.24 -21.84 -20.32
CA ARG A 215 14.63 -21.56 -21.63
C ARG A 215 13.24 -20.93 -21.48
N ILE A 216 12.38 -21.50 -20.65
CA ILE A 216 11.04 -20.98 -20.35
C ILE A 216 11.13 -19.61 -19.69
N GLY A 217 11.99 -19.47 -18.67
CA GLY A 217 12.22 -18.21 -17.97
C GLY A 217 12.67 -17.09 -18.90
N GLY A 218 13.56 -17.38 -19.85
CA GLY A 218 14.00 -16.42 -20.88
C GLY A 218 12.88 -16.02 -21.86
N ILE A 219 12.02 -16.96 -22.28
CA ILE A 219 10.86 -16.67 -23.14
C ILE A 219 9.90 -15.75 -22.39
N LEU A 220 9.60 -16.07 -21.12
CA LEU A 220 8.66 -15.33 -20.29
C LEU A 220 9.20 -13.94 -19.92
N MET A 221 10.51 -13.80 -19.65
CA MET A 221 11.20 -12.51 -19.52
C MET A 221 11.01 -11.61 -20.74
N VAL A 222 11.24 -12.13 -21.96
CA VAL A 222 11.05 -11.37 -23.19
C VAL A 222 9.58 -10.99 -23.40
N PHE A 223 8.65 -11.90 -23.12
CA PHE A 223 7.21 -11.64 -23.22
C PHE A 223 6.75 -10.52 -22.26
N MET A 224 7.17 -10.57 -20.99
CA MET A 224 6.92 -9.52 -20.01
C MET A 224 7.54 -8.18 -20.41
N GLY A 225 8.79 -8.18 -20.88
CA GLY A 225 9.46 -6.98 -21.36
C GLY A 225 8.78 -6.32 -22.56
N ILE A 226 8.20 -7.12 -23.48
CA ILE A 226 7.40 -6.62 -24.61
C ILE A 226 6.06 -6.03 -24.13
N LEU A 227 5.37 -6.68 -23.17
CA LEU A 227 4.14 -6.14 -22.58
C LEU A 227 4.38 -4.81 -21.83
N MET A 228 5.53 -4.69 -21.15
CA MET A 228 5.92 -3.46 -20.47
C MET A 228 6.30 -2.34 -21.45
N PHE A 229 7.04 -2.66 -22.52
CA PHE A 229 7.38 -1.69 -23.58
C PHE A 229 6.14 -1.18 -24.35
N THR A 230 5.15 -2.05 -24.58
CA THR A 230 3.90 -1.72 -25.28
C THR A 230 2.82 -1.09 -24.38
N GLY A 231 3.07 -0.92 -23.07
CA GLY A 231 2.12 -0.33 -22.12
C GLY A 231 0.90 -1.18 -21.77
N LYS A 232 0.63 -2.26 -22.51
CA LYS A 232 -0.54 -3.15 -22.32
C LYS A 232 -0.56 -3.91 -20.98
N MET A 233 0.50 -3.80 -20.18
CA MET A 233 0.59 -4.40 -18.85
C MET A 233 -0.56 -3.96 -17.92
N ASN A 234 -1.04 -2.72 -18.00
CA ASN A 234 -2.18 -2.26 -17.19
C ASN A 234 -3.47 -3.03 -17.55
N SER A 235 -3.74 -3.21 -18.85
CA SER A 235 -4.86 -4.01 -19.36
C SER A 235 -4.77 -5.47 -18.93
N VAL A 236 -3.57 -6.08 -18.98
CA VAL A 236 -3.37 -7.49 -18.58
C VAL A 236 -3.65 -7.69 -17.09
N THR A 237 -3.21 -6.77 -16.22
CA THR A 237 -3.54 -6.86 -14.79
C THR A 237 -5.03 -6.68 -14.53
N GLY A 238 -5.71 -5.79 -15.28
CA GLY A 238 -7.18 -5.63 -15.23
C GLY A 238 -7.98 -6.84 -15.74
N TYR A 239 -7.37 -7.75 -16.51
CA TYR A 239 -7.95 -9.05 -16.84
C TYR A 239 -7.63 -10.10 -15.76
N LEU A 240 -6.41 -10.11 -15.21
CA LEU A 240 -6.02 -11.06 -14.15
C LEU A 240 -6.83 -10.87 -12.85
N SER A 241 -7.10 -9.61 -12.47
CA SER A 241 -7.93 -9.30 -11.29
C SER A 241 -9.39 -9.76 -11.44
N ARG A 242 -9.91 -9.86 -12.68
CA ARG A 242 -11.24 -10.41 -13.00
C ARG A 242 -11.29 -11.95 -13.05
N ILE A 243 -10.13 -12.61 -13.10
CA ILE A 243 -10.01 -14.06 -13.30
C ILE A 243 -9.59 -14.79 -12.01
N SER A 244 -8.97 -14.10 -11.05
CA SER A 244 -8.50 -14.69 -9.79
C SER A 244 -9.67 -14.99 -8.82
N PRO A 245 -10.00 -16.27 -8.53
CA PRO A 245 -11.08 -16.60 -7.61
C PRO A 245 -10.61 -16.50 -6.15
N SER A 246 -11.54 -16.25 -5.23
CA SER A 246 -11.31 -16.18 -3.78
C SER A 246 -10.56 -17.40 -3.23
N GLY A 247 -9.34 -17.20 -2.71
CA GLY A 247 -8.50 -18.32 -2.27
C GLY A 247 -7.16 -17.97 -1.61
N GLY A 248 -7.02 -16.80 -0.99
CA GLY A 248 -5.78 -16.42 -0.29
C GLY A 248 -5.81 -15.00 0.27
N SER A 249 -5.27 -14.81 1.47
CA SER A 249 -5.29 -13.55 2.21
C SER A 249 -4.52 -12.42 1.51
N GLY A 250 -5.11 -11.22 1.48
CA GLY A 250 -4.34 -9.97 1.38
C GLY A 250 -3.65 -9.65 0.05
N TYR A 251 -4.13 -10.15 -1.10
CA TYR A 251 -3.62 -9.71 -2.40
C TYR A 251 -4.25 -8.37 -2.86
N SER A 252 -4.10 -7.34 -2.03
CA SER A 252 -4.47 -5.94 -2.34
C SER A 252 -3.49 -5.33 -3.34
N ALA A 253 -3.55 -5.82 -4.58
CA ALA A 253 -2.82 -5.27 -5.71
C ALA A 253 -3.41 -3.92 -6.16
N GLY A 254 -3.24 -2.90 -5.32
CA GLY A 254 -3.53 -1.50 -5.62
C GLY A 254 -2.57 -0.99 -6.70
N VAL A 255 -2.89 -1.27 -7.96
CA VAL A 255 -2.13 -0.80 -9.12
C VAL A 255 -2.36 0.70 -9.28
N VAL A 256 -1.50 1.50 -8.64
CA VAL A 256 -1.41 2.94 -8.92
C VAL A 256 -0.87 3.11 -10.34
N SER A 257 -1.77 3.37 -11.28
CA SER A 257 -1.45 3.76 -12.67
C SER A 257 -2.60 4.60 -13.22
N GLY A 258 -2.63 5.86 -12.81
CA GLY A 258 -3.39 6.88 -13.52
C GLY A 258 -2.67 7.24 -14.81
N ASP A 259 -3.36 7.07 -15.93
CA ASP A 259 -3.33 7.97 -17.08
C ASP A 259 -4.64 7.76 -17.85
N GLU A 260 -5.27 8.82 -18.35
CA GLU A 260 -6.58 8.73 -19.02
C GLU A 260 -6.46 8.23 -20.46
N THR A 261 -7.46 7.48 -20.92
CA THR A 261 -7.95 7.64 -22.30
C THR A 261 -9.45 7.31 -22.35
N LYS A 262 -10.23 8.21 -22.95
CA LYS A 262 -11.67 8.07 -23.14
C LYS A 262 -11.98 7.10 -24.28
N GLU A 263 -13.06 6.34 -24.15
CA GLU A 263 -13.96 6.09 -25.30
C GLU A 263 -15.39 5.81 -24.81
N GLU A 264 -16.38 6.27 -25.55
CA GLU A 264 -17.80 6.21 -25.19
C GLU A 264 -18.45 4.92 -25.72
N THR A 265 -19.51 4.44 -25.07
CA THR A 265 -20.70 3.86 -25.74
C THR A 265 -21.89 3.86 -24.76
N LYS A 266 -23.08 4.14 -25.27
CA LYS A 266 -24.36 4.14 -24.54
C LYS A 266 -25.08 2.80 -24.67
N GLU A 267 -25.87 2.45 -23.66
CA GLU A 267 -27.18 1.76 -23.72
C GLU A 267 -27.61 1.60 -22.23
N GLU A 268 -28.46 2.45 -21.61
CA GLU A 268 -29.83 2.91 -21.93
C GLU A 268 -30.92 1.87 -21.59
N THR A 269 -32.05 2.31 -21.01
CA THR A 269 -33.37 1.61 -20.98
C THR A 269 -33.47 0.36 -20.06
N LYS A 270 -34.53 0.02 -19.30
CA LYS A 270 -35.82 0.58 -18.77
C LYS A 270 -36.29 -0.39 -17.63
N ASP A 271 -37.34 -0.23 -16.80
CA ASP A 271 -38.43 0.75 -16.57
C ASP A 271 -39.01 0.52 -15.15
N GLY A 272 -39.87 1.42 -14.64
CA GLY A 272 -40.84 1.11 -13.55
C GLY A 272 -40.57 1.71 -12.15
N MET A 273 -41.41 2.48 -11.44
CA MET A 273 -42.64 3.30 -11.65
C MET A 273 -43.53 3.16 -10.40
N GLU A 274 -43.84 4.28 -9.71
CA GLU A 274 -44.97 4.46 -8.74
C GLU A 274 -44.98 3.60 -7.45
N SER A 275 -45.68 3.95 -6.36
CA SER A 275 -46.51 5.13 -5.97
C SER A 275 -46.48 5.22 -4.42
N SER A 276 -46.22 6.36 -3.77
CA SER A 276 -47.11 7.54 -3.51
C SER A 276 -48.15 7.36 -2.39
N GLY A 277 -48.40 8.43 -1.62
CA GLY A 277 -49.17 8.48 -0.36
C GLY A 277 -48.27 8.91 0.82
N GLU A 278 -48.26 10.15 1.33
CA GLU A 278 -49.35 10.99 1.90
C GLU A 278 -49.96 10.37 3.18
N THR A 279 -50.14 11.08 4.31
CA THR A 279 -50.12 12.55 4.56
C THR A 279 -49.77 12.91 6.02
N ALA A 280 -49.65 14.22 6.29
CA ALA A 280 -49.77 15.05 7.53
C ALA A 280 -50.37 14.42 8.83
N GLU A 281 -50.21 14.95 10.04
CA GLU A 281 -50.25 16.35 10.54
C GLU A 281 -49.33 16.54 11.79
N SER A 282 -48.63 17.67 12.00
CA SER A 282 -49.05 18.99 12.52
C SER A 282 -49.38 19.05 14.02
N GLY A 283 -48.75 20.00 14.76
CA GLY A 283 -48.99 20.28 16.19
C GLY A 283 -47.74 20.20 17.08
N SER A 284 -46.81 21.17 17.17
CA SER A 284 -46.89 22.65 17.35
C SER A 284 -46.83 23.11 18.83
N ALA A 285 -46.03 24.17 19.08
CA ALA A 285 -45.94 25.01 20.29
C ALA A 285 -45.32 24.41 21.59
N SER A 286 -44.65 25.17 22.47
CA SER A 286 -44.05 26.52 22.39
C SER A 286 -43.26 26.88 23.68
N GLY A 287 -42.21 27.71 23.56
CA GLY A 287 -41.58 28.47 24.67
C GLY A 287 -40.24 27.88 25.15
N ALA A 288 -39.12 28.60 25.22
CA ALA A 288 -38.82 29.92 25.84
C ALA A 288 -38.64 29.82 27.39
N GLU A 289 -37.60 30.36 28.02
CA GLU A 289 -36.51 31.23 27.53
C GLU A 289 -35.23 31.13 28.42
N GLU A 290 -34.15 31.76 27.93
CA GLU A 290 -32.80 32.00 28.51
C GLU A 290 -32.75 32.83 29.84
N PRO A 291 -31.57 33.18 30.42
CA PRO A 291 -30.21 32.58 30.41
C PRO A 291 -29.55 32.56 31.84
N GLY A 292 -28.26 32.21 31.95
CA GLY A 292 -27.47 32.42 33.18
C GLY A 292 -25.95 32.25 33.04
N SER A 293 -25.19 33.35 32.92
CA SER A 293 -23.72 33.37 32.74
C SER A 293 -22.92 33.30 34.06
N GLY A 294 -21.73 32.69 34.05
CA GLY A 294 -20.74 32.76 35.14
C GLY A 294 -19.32 32.37 34.70
N GLU A 295 -18.31 33.18 35.05
CA GLU A 295 -16.93 33.11 34.51
C GLU A 295 -15.87 33.24 35.63
N ASN A 296 -14.60 32.89 35.33
CA ASN A 296 -13.34 33.07 36.09
C ASN A 296 -12.86 31.90 36.99
N ALA A 297 -11.55 31.71 37.29
CA ALA A 297 -10.26 32.00 36.60
C ALA A 297 -9.06 31.49 37.47
N ALA A 298 -7.89 31.22 36.85
CA ALA A 298 -6.54 31.09 37.51
C ALA A 298 -6.36 29.91 38.51
N LYS A 299 -5.19 29.44 39.02
CA LYS A 299 -3.70 29.60 38.86
C LYS A 299 -3.01 28.47 39.70
N GLU A 300 -1.70 28.12 39.72
CA GLU A 300 -0.45 28.40 38.97
C GLU A 300 0.66 27.35 39.35
N SER A 301 1.73 27.22 38.54
CA SER A 301 3.10 26.71 38.89
C SER A 301 3.36 25.21 39.25
N GLY A 302 4.60 24.77 38.96
CA GLY A 302 5.26 23.55 39.46
C GLY A 302 6.59 23.90 40.18
N PRO A 303 7.67 23.08 40.18
CA PRO A 303 7.89 21.81 39.47
C PRO A 303 8.61 20.67 40.25
N ASN A 304 8.75 19.50 39.59
CA ASN A 304 9.86 18.52 39.68
C ASN A 304 10.23 17.84 41.03
N GLU A 305 10.00 16.52 41.09
CA GLU A 305 10.95 15.59 41.71
C GLU A 305 10.92 14.22 40.99
N SER A 306 11.96 13.39 41.15
CA SER A 306 12.15 12.13 40.42
C SER A 306 12.45 10.96 41.38
N GLY A 307 11.66 9.88 41.33
CA GLY A 307 11.84 8.75 42.24
C GLY A 307 11.12 7.46 41.85
N SER A 308 11.90 6.49 41.35
CA SER A 308 11.70 5.02 41.39
C SER A 308 10.36 4.39 40.97
N GLU A 309 10.47 3.40 40.07
CA GLU A 309 9.39 2.54 39.58
C GLU A 309 8.76 1.66 40.67
N GLN A 310 7.44 1.43 40.59
CA GLN A 310 6.86 0.13 40.94
C GLN A 310 5.52 -0.12 40.23
N ASN A 311 5.21 -1.40 39.98
CA ASN A 311 4.11 -1.82 39.11
C ASN A 311 2.72 -1.48 39.67
N ALA A 312 1.93 -0.77 38.87
CA ALA A 312 0.47 -0.89 38.85
C ALA A 312 0.01 -0.98 37.39
N SER A 313 -0.37 -2.17 36.93
CA SER A 313 -0.92 -2.39 35.59
C SER A 313 -2.39 -1.96 35.53
N GLY A 314 -2.64 -0.66 35.74
CA GLY A 314 -3.89 -0.02 35.37
C GLY A 314 -3.88 0.23 33.86
N GLU A 315 -4.94 -0.18 33.16
CA GLU A 315 -5.10 0.19 31.76
C GLU A 315 -5.38 1.69 31.68
N THR A 316 -4.34 2.45 31.33
CA THR A 316 -4.52 3.86 30.98
C THR A 316 -5.25 3.90 29.63
N GLU A 317 -6.57 4.14 29.69
CA GLU A 317 -7.35 4.59 28.54
C GLU A 317 -6.57 5.73 27.85
N PRO A 318 -6.31 5.64 26.54
CA PRO A 318 -5.61 6.71 25.84
C PRO A 318 -6.44 7.99 25.94
N ALA A 319 -5.80 9.09 26.34
CA ALA A 319 -6.48 10.36 26.59
C ALA A 319 -7.36 10.76 25.39
N PRO A 320 -8.58 11.27 25.62
CA PRO A 320 -9.50 11.64 24.55
C PRO A 320 -8.84 12.66 23.62
N MET A 321 -8.86 12.37 22.32
CA MET A 321 -8.32 13.25 21.29
C MET A 321 -9.47 14.09 20.74
N PRO A 322 -9.50 15.42 20.94
CA PRO A 322 -10.58 16.25 20.43
C PRO A 322 -10.66 16.16 18.91
N ALA A 323 -11.87 16.13 18.35
CA ALA A 323 -12.06 16.21 16.92
C ALA A 323 -11.67 17.60 16.39
N ILE A 324 -11.28 17.67 15.10
CA ILE A 324 -10.85 18.92 14.48
C ILE A 324 -12.10 19.66 14.01
N ASP A 325 -12.42 20.75 14.70
CA ASP A 325 -13.60 21.55 14.40
C ASP A 325 -13.54 22.16 12.99
N PHE A 326 -14.69 22.26 12.35
CA PHE A 326 -14.85 22.81 11.01
C PHE A 326 -16.21 23.50 10.88
N THR A 327 -16.30 24.52 10.03
CA THR A 327 -17.57 25.12 9.60
C THR A 327 -17.65 25.02 8.08
N LEU A 328 -18.49 24.11 7.57
CA LEU A 328 -18.64 23.86 6.12
C LEU A 328 -20.13 23.94 5.71
N LYS A 329 -20.40 23.92 4.41
CA LYS A 329 -21.77 23.91 3.86
C LYS A 329 -22.12 22.61 3.17
N ASP A 330 -23.37 22.19 3.29
CA ASP A 330 -23.90 20.96 2.69
C ASP A 330 -24.39 21.13 1.25
N GLN A 331 -24.94 20.07 0.66
CA GLN A 331 -25.54 20.11 -0.67
C GLN A 331 -26.73 21.09 -0.78
N TYR A 332 -27.44 21.35 0.31
CA TYR A 332 -28.64 22.19 0.37
C TYR A 332 -28.33 23.68 0.68
N GLY A 333 -27.09 23.98 1.09
CA GLY A 333 -26.64 25.33 1.47
C GLY A 333 -26.74 25.65 2.97
N ASN A 334 -27.16 24.67 3.79
CA ASN A 334 -27.07 24.76 5.24
C ASN A 334 -25.60 24.89 5.67
N THR A 335 -25.37 25.44 6.86
CA THR A 335 -24.01 25.56 7.43
C THR A 335 -23.92 24.68 8.67
N HIS A 336 -22.89 23.85 8.73
CA HIS A 336 -22.67 22.84 9.76
C HIS A 336 -21.35 23.15 10.46
N THR A 337 -21.37 23.39 11.77
CA THR A 337 -20.17 23.41 12.62
C THR A 337 -20.06 22.11 13.39
N LEU A 338 -18.88 21.49 13.46
CA LEU A 338 -18.74 20.23 14.20
C LEU A 338 -18.99 20.42 15.71
N SER A 339 -18.56 21.54 16.30
CA SER A 339 -18.88 21.89 17.69
C SER A 339 -20.39 22.01 18.00
N ASP A 340 -21.25 22.26 17.01
CA ASP A 340 -22.71 22.40 17.22
C ASP A 340 -23.38 21.05 17.54
N TYR A 341 -22.68 19.93 17.30
CA TYR A 341 -23.17 18.57 17.56
C TYR A 341 -22.74 17.98 18.91
N LYS A 342 -22.15 18.77 19.81
CA LYS A 342 -21.85 18.31 21.18
C LYS A 342 -23.12 17.85 21.90
N GLY A 343 -22.98 16.76 22.65
CA GLY A 343 -24.09 15.97 23.20
C GLY A 343 -24.61 14.87 22.28
N LYS A 344 -24.23 14.84 20.99
CA LYS A 344 -24.65 13.84 20.00
C LYS A 344 -23.43 13.06 19.47
N THR A 345 -23.65 11.84 19.00
CA THR A 345 -22.59 11.04 18.35
C THR A 345 -22.53 11.40 16.87
N VAL A 346 -21.33 11.60 16.30
CA VAL A 346 -21.17 11.94 14.88
C VAL A 346 -20.50 10.80 14.11
N PHE A 347 -21.13 10.38 13.02
CA PHE A 347 -20.56 9.50 11.99
C PHE A 347 -20.07 10.38 10.84
N LEU A 348 -18.75 10.49 10.68
CA LEU A 348 -18.12 11.45 9.76
C LEU A 348 -17.35 10.72 8.64
N ASN A 349 -17.92 10.65 7.45
CA ASN A 349 -17.44 9.83 6.33
C ASN A 349 -16.80 10.69 5.22
N PHE A 350 -15.49 10.54 5.03
CA PHE A 350 -14.74 11.18 3.94
C PHE A 350 -14.82 10.30 2.68
N TRP A 351 -15.44 10.81 1.62
CA TRP A 351 -15.78 10.06 0.41
C TRP A 351 -15.53 10.85 -0.88
N ALA A 352 -15.73 10.19 -2.02
CA ALA A 352 -15.56 10.77 -3.35
C ALA A 352 -16.51 10.13 -4.38
N THR A 353 -17.00 10.88 -5.37
CA THR A 353 -17.99 10.39 -6.35
C THR A 353 -17.42 9.35 -7.30
N TRP A 354 -16.11 9.42 -7.59
CA TRP A 354 -15.38 8.46 -8.42
C TRP A 354 -14.96 7.19 -7.68
N CYS A 355 -15.08 7.16 -6.34
CA CYS A 355 -14.60 6.07 -5.48
C CYS A 355 -15.56 4.86 -5.47
N PRO A 356 -15.20 3.69 -6.03
CA PRO A 356 -16.09 2.52 -6.05
C PRO A 356 -16.47 1.96 -4.66
N PRO A 357 -15.55 1.80 -3.66
CA PRO A 357 -15.95 1.31 -2.34
C PRO A 357 -16.86 2.29 -1.60
N CYS A 358 -16.60 3.61 -1.71
CA CYS A 358 -17.47 4.65 -1.15
C CYS A 358 -18.89 4.49 -1.69
N ARG A 359 -19.06 4.44 -3.02
CA ARG A 359 -20.36 4.22 -3.68
C ARG A 359 -21.06 2.92 -3.29
N ALA A 360 -20.34 1.94 -2.75
CA ALA A 360 -20.89 0.67 -2.31
C ALA A 360 -21.32 0.67 -0.82
N GLU A 361 -20.86 1.62 0.01
CA GLU A 361 -21.35 1.83 1.38
C GLU A 361 -22.40 2.94 1.50
N MET A 362 -22.46 3.90 0.57
CA MET A 362 -23.47 4.98 0.58
C MET A 362 -24.93 4.50 0.75
N PRO A 363 -25.40 3.39 0.14
CA PRO A 363 -26.75 2.87 0.40
C PRO A 363 -26.97 2.40 1.85
N ASP A 364 -25.93 1.90 2.51
CA ASP A 364 -26.00 1.50 3.91
C ASP A 364 -25.87 2.71 4.85
N ILE A 365 -25.08 3.73 4.48
CA ILE A 365 -25.01 5.02 5.19
C ILE A 365 -26.36 5.74 5.14
N GLN A 366 -27.04 5.72 3.99
CA GLN A 366 -28.40 6.27 3.84
C GLN A 366 -29.38 5.58 4.80
N LYS A 367 -29.39 4.23 4.89
CA LYS A 367 -30.22 3.52 5.87
C LYS A 367 -29.95 3.96 7.30
N LEU A 368 -28.69 4.23 7.68
CA LEU A 368 -28.35 4.69 9.04
C LEU A 368 -28.94 6.07 9.32
N TYR A 369 -28.84 7.00 8.37
CA TYR A 369 -29.50 8.30 8.43
C TYR A 369 -31.03 8.21 8.50
N ASP A 370 -31.63 7.24 7.79
CA ASP A 370 -33.08 6.98 7.81
C ASP A 370 -33.55 6.18 9.05
N THR A 371 -32.64 5.61 9.84
CA THR A 371 -32.95 4.70 10.99
C THR A 371 -32.69 5.32 12.35
N TYR A 372 -31.66 6.17 12.50
CA TYR A 372 -31.30 6.77 13.78
C TYR A 372 -31.88 8.19 13.90
N ASP A 373 -32.52 8.48 15.03
CA ASP A 373 -32.96 9.83 15.35
C ASP A 373 -31.77 10.80 15.48
N THR A 374 -31.99 12.06 15.08
CA THR A 374 -31.01 13.15 15.26
C THR A 374 -31.19 13.89 16.59
N GLU A 375 -32.12 13.45 17.45
CA GLU A 375 -32.46 14.04 18.75
C GLU A 375 -32.61 12.95 19.84
N GLY A 376 -32.63 13.37 21.11
CA GLY A 376 -32.63 12.46 22.26
C GLY A 376 -31.24 11.97 22.68
N ASP A 377 -31.19 11.08 23.67
CA ASP A 377 -29.92 10.63 24.26
C ASP A 377 -29.04 9.83 23.27
N ASP A 378 -29.64 8.99 22.42
CA ASP A 378 -28.95 8.17 21.41
C ASP A 378 -28.88 8.82 20.02
N ALA A 379 -28.90 10.17 19.98
CA ALA A 379 -28.86 10.95 18.74
C ALA A 379 -27.60 10.69 17.90
N LEU A 380 -27.79 10.29 16.63
CA LEU A 380 -26.72 10.13 15.64
C LEU A 380 -26.78 11.26 14.61
N ILE A 381 -25.63 11.86 14.32
CA ILE A 381 -25.47 12.84 13.25
C ILE A 381 -24.59 12.20 12.15
N VAL A 382 -25.18 11.93 10.99
CA VAL A 382 -24.47 11.38 9.82
C VAL A 382 -24.04 12.54 8.91
N LEU A 383 -22.73 12.67 8.67
CA LEU A 383 -22.16 13.67 7.77
C LEU A 383 -21.19 13.02 6.79
N GLY A 384 -21.39 13.24 5.50
CA GLY A 384 -20.34 13.05 4.50
C GLY A 384 -19.45 14.28 4.40
N ILE A 385 -18.18 14.12 4.06
CA ILE A 385 -17.31 15.21 3.57
C ILE A 385 -16.79 14.85 2.18
N ALA A 386 -16.96 15.78 1.23
CA ALA A 386 -16.42 15.68 -0.13
C ALA A 386 -15.61 16.94 -0.49
N ALA A 387 -14.64 16.82 -1.40
CA ALA A 387 -13.72 17.89 -1.78
C ALA A 387 -13.92 18.34 -3.24
N PRO A 388 -14.85 19.27 -3.52
CA PRO A 388 -15.16 19.69 -4.89
C PRO A 388 -13.95 20.28 -5.62
N ASN A 389 -13.78 19.90 -6.89
CA ASN A 389 -12.68 20.28 -7.78
C ASN A 389 -11.28 19.81 -7.35
N MET A 390 -11.14 18.92 -6.36
CA MET A 390 -9.85 18.38 -5.94
C MET A 390 -9.51 17.03 -6.59
N GLY A 391 -8.34 16.96 -7.23
CA GLY A 391 -7.82 15.72 -7.81
C GLY A 391 -8.65 15.20 -8.97
N SER A 392 -9.41 14.13 -8.73
CA SER A 392 -10.35 13.53 -9.69
C SER A 392 -11.82 13.80 -9.33
N GLU A 393 -12.09 14.61 -8.30
CA GLU A 393 -13.45 14.92 -7.87
C GLU A 393 -14.14 15.94 -8.79
N GLN A 394 -15.46 15.83 -8.88
CA GLN A 394 -16.32 16.73 -9.65
C GLN A 394 -16.42 18.12 -8.99
N SER A 395 -17.04 19.08 -9.69
CA SER A 395 -17.41 20.35 -9.07
C SER A 395 -18.50 20.16 -8.02
N GLU A 396 -18.77 21.20 -7.23
CA GLU A 396 -19.82 21.19 -6.20
C GLU A 396 -21.19 20.78 -6.79
N GLU A 397 -21.53 21.29 -7.97
CA GLU A 397 -22.75 20.95 -8.71
C GLU A 397 -22.76 19.49 -9.19
N GLY A 398 -21.59 18.94 -9.55
CA GLY A 398 -21.46 17.54 -9.95
C GLY A 398 -21.63 16.57 -8.78
N ILE A 399 -21.14 16.93 -7.58
CA ILE A 399 -21.37 16.16 -6.35
C ILE A 399 -22.86 16.26 -5.95
N LYS A 400 -23.45 17.46 -5.97
CA LYS A 400 -24.89 17.68 -5.71
C LYS A 400 -25.75 16.83 -6.63
N LYS A 401 -25.51 16.90 -7.95
CA LYS A 401 -26.21 16.08 -8.93
C LYS A 401 -25.97 14.58 -8.73
N PHE A 402 -24.77 14.15 -8.33
CA PHE A 402 -24.52 12.74 -8.03
C PHE A 402 -25.36 12.25 -6.84
N LEU A 403 -25.51 13.06 -5.78
CA LEU A 403 -26.37 12.73 -4.63
C LEU A 403 -27.84 12.66 -5.05
N GLU A 404 -28.33 13.63 -5.83
CA GLU A 404 -29.69 13.66 -6.37
C GLU A 404 -29.98 12.47 -7.31
N ASP A 405 -29.12 12.20 -8.29
CA ASP A 405 -29.25 11.11 -9.28
C ASP A 405 -29.28 9.71 -8.62
N ASN A 406 -28.74 9.57 -7.39
CA ASN A 406 -28.70 8.30 -6.65
C ASN A 406 -29.63 8.29 -5.41
N GLY A 407 -30.35 9.38 -5.12
CA GLY A 407 -31.33 9.46 -4.03
C GLY A 407 -30.74 9.59 -2.62
N TYR A 408 -29.52 10.09 -2.46
CA TYR A 408 -28.88 10.26 -1.14
C TYR A 408 -29.26 11.60 -0.50
N THR A 409 -29.80 11.56 0.73
CA THR A 409 -30.37 12.71 1.45
C THR A 409 -29.60 13.11 2.72
N TYR A 410 -28.69 12.27 3.21
CA TYR A 410 -27.84 12.63 4.35
C TYR A 410 -26.93 13.83 4.00
N PRO A 411 -26.66 14.77 4.93
CA PRO A 411 -25.85 15.95 4.63
C PRO A 411 -24.41 15.57 4.24
N VAL A 412 -23.95 16.13 3.12
CA VAL A 412 -22.57 16.04 2.62
C VAL A 412 -22.00 17.45 2.55
N VAL A 413 -21.05 17.74 3.43
CA VAL A 413 -20.39 19.04 3.48
C VAL A 413 -19.18 19.14 2.54
N MET A 414 -19.00 20.34 1.98
CA MET A 414 -18.09 20.60 0.86
C MET A 414 -16.80 21.27 1.34
N ASP A 415 -15.70 20.50 1.45
CA ASP A 415 -14.37 21.03 1.76
C ASP A 415 -13.74 21.64 0.49
N THR A 416 -14.11 22.89 0.21
CA THR A 416 -13.66 23.66 -0.96
C THR A 416 -12.18 24.11 -0.89
N THR A 417 -11.54 24.08 0.27
CA THR A 417 -10.12 24.43 0.44
C THR A 417 -9.22 23.20 0.54
N GLY A 418 -9.78 22.05 0.91
CA GLY A 418 -9.04 20.82 1.23
C GLY A 418 -8.40 20.85 2.61
N GLU A 419 -8.65 21.87 3.43
CA GLU A 419 -8.00 22.02 4.73
C GLU A 419 -8.48 20.97 5.74
N ILE A 420 -9.75 20.54 5.67
CA ILE A 420 -10.30 19.52 6.57
C ILE A 420 -9.80 18.13 6.17
N PHE A 421 -9.74 17.84 4.87
CA PHE A 421 -9.09 16.62 4.34
C PHE A 421 -7.63 16.50 4.76
N ASN A 422 -6.86 17.60 4.71
CA ASN A 422 -5.47 17.61 5.16
C ASN A 422 -5.35 17.51 6.70
N ALA A 423 -6.21 18.21 7.45
CA ALA A 423 -6.15 18.24 8.91
C ALA A 423 -6.51 16.88 9.55
N TYR A 424 -7.53 16.19 9.02
CA TYR A 424 -7.86 14.81 9.40
C TYR A 424 -6.89 13.75 8.85
N GLY A 425 -5.91 14.14 8.01
CA GLY A 425 -4.89 13.23 7.47
C GLY A 425 -5.44 12.21 6.47
N ILE A 426 -6.41 12.61 5.65
CA ILE A 426 -7.12 11.70 4.75
C ILE A 426 -6.30 11.41 3.48
N PHE A 427 -5.78 10.19 3.39
CA PHE A 427 -5.03 9.69 2.22
C PHE A 427 -5.70 8.48 1.52
N SER A 428 -6.82 7.99 2.06
CA SER A 428 -7.56 6.82 1.58
C SER A 428 -9.06 7.05 1.62
N PHE A 429 -9.77 6.45 0.66
CA PHE A 429 -11.21 6.59 0.46
C PHE A 429 -11.89 5.20 0.42
N PRO A 430 -13.04 5.01 1.10
CA PRO A 430 -13.60 5.91 2.12
C PRO A 430 -12.76 5.89 3.41
N THR A 431 -12.94 6.89 4.27
CA THR A 431 -12.47 6.86 5.66
C THR A 431 -13.54 7.45 6.57
N THR A 432 -13.95 6.72 7.59
CA THR A 432 -15.01 7.11 8.54
C THR A 432 -14.44 7.34 9.93
N PHE A 433 -14.72 8.49 10.52
CA PHE A 433 -14.44 8.81 11.92
C PHE A 433 -15.72 8.71 12.75
N MET A 434 -15.59 8.11 13.94
CA MET A 434 -16.64 8.16 14.97
C MET A 434 -16.23 9.17 16.03
N ILE A 435 -17.13 10.12 16.32
CA ILE A 435 -16.92 11.18 17.30
C ILE A 435 -17.95 11.01 18.41
N ASP A 436 -17.48 11.00 19.66
CA ASP A 436 -18.33 10.86 20.85
C ASP A 436 -19.06 12.14 21.22
N ARG A 437 -20.03 12.02 22.14
CA ARG A 437 -20.89 13.12 22.61
C ARG A 437 -20.11 14.29 23.25
N ASP A 438 -18.88 14.06 23.72
CA ASP A 438 -18.00 15.09 24.27
C ASP A 438 -17.23 15.86 23.16
N GLY A 439 -17.29 15.39 21.91
CA GLY A 439 -16.62 15.99 20.75
C GLY A 439 -15.22 15.42 20.48
N ASN A 440 -14.91 14.22 20.96
CA ASN A 440 -13.61 13.58 20.77
C ASN A 440 -13.68 12.44 19.75
N VAL A 441 -12.58 12.16 19.07
CA VAL A 441 -12.46 11.02 18.17
C VAL A 441 -12.41 9.74 18.99
N PHE A 442 -13.54 9.02 19.01
CA PHE A 442 -13.65 7.72 19.65
C PHE A 442 -12.82 6.66 18.92
N GLY A 443 -12.83 6.72 17.58
CA GLY A 443 -12.03 5.89 16.68
C GLY A 443 -12.25 6.27 15.20
N TYR A 444 -11.55 5.58 14.30
CA TYR A 444 -11.76 5.71 12.85
C TYR A 444 -11.56 4.36 12.14
N ALA A 445 -12.08 4.25 10.92
CA ALA A 445 -11.85 3.11 10.02
C ALA A 445 -11.56 3.62 8.61
N SER A 446 -10.56 3.04 7.94
CA SER A 446 -10.20 3.35 6.54
C SER A 446 -10.53 2.15 5.66
N GLY A 447 -11.21 2.39 4.54
CA GLY A 447 -11.77 1.36 3.66
C GLY A 447 -13.25 1.10 3.92
N GLN A 448 -13.88 0.37 2.99
CA GLN A 448 -15.33 0.17 2.96
C GLN A 448 -15.88 -0.50 4.22
N LEU A 449 -16.97 0.05 4.75
CA LEU A 449 -17.76 -0.56 5.82
C LEU A 449 -19.00 -1.28 5.29
N SER A 450 -19.52 -2.24 6.07
CA SER A 450 -20.83 -2.85 5.87
C SER A 450 -21.81 -2.38 6.94
N GLU A 451 -23.12 -2.47 6.67
CA GLU A 451 -24.18 -2.13 7.62
C GLU A 451 -23.94 -2.65 9.06
N ASP A 452 -23.58 -3.94 9.21
CA ASP A 452 -23.30 -4.56 10.51
C ASP A 452 -22.08 -3.95 11.23
N MET A 453 -21.02 -3.61 10.47
CA MET A 453 -19.83 -2.98 11.04
C MET A 453 -20.11 -1.54 11.44
N MET A 454 -20.90 -0.80 10.66
CA MET A 454 -21.29 0.57 10.97
C MET A 454 -22.16 0.62 12.25
N LYS A 455 -23.18 -0.24 12.35
CA LYS A 455 -23.98 -0.39 13.58
C LYS A 455 -23.09 -0.74 14.79
N SER A 456 -22.17 -1.69 14.62
CA SER A 456 -21.24 -2.10 15.69
C SER A 456 -20.32 -0.97 16.18
N ILE A 457 -19.83 -0.08 15.31
CA ILE A 457 -19.01 1.07 15.75
C ILE A 457 -19.85 2.22 16.32
N ILE A 458 -21.07 2.42 15.82
CA ILE A 458 -22.03 3.37 16.40
C ILE A 458 -22.38 2.93 17.83
N ASP A 459 -22.82 1.69 18.04
CA ASP A 459 -23.18 1.15 19.36
C ASP A 459 -22.01 1.25 20.37
N GLN A 460 -20.77 0.99 19.94
CA GLN A 460 -19.58 1.13 20.78
C GLN A 460 -19.31 2.58 21.18
N THR A 461 -19.48 3.52 20.24
CA THR A 461 -19.31 4.96 20.47
C THR A 461 -20.39 5.49 21.40
N MET A 462 -21.66 5.14 21.13
CA MET A 462 -22.82 5.47 21.96
C MET A 462 -22.68 4.93 23.40
N ALA A 463 -22.13 3.73 23.56
CA ALA A 463 -21.94 3.10 24.87
C ALA A 463 -20.63 3.50 25.58
N GLY A 464 -19.77 4.32 24.95
CA GLY A 464 -18.44 4.68 25.47
C GLY A 464 -17.50 3.49 25.68
N LYS A 465 -17.67 2.39 24.93
CA LYS A 465 -17.03 1.09 25.18
C LYS A 465 -16.45 0.49 23.91
N ARG A 466 -15.13 0.62 23.78
CA ARG A 466 -14.32 -0.06 22.75
C ARG A 466 -14.32 -1.58 23.04
N LYS A 467 -14.57 -2.43 22.04
CA LYS A 467 -14.60 -3.90 22.13
C LYS A 467 -13.42 -4.57 21.41
#